data_AF-A0A374E6B4-F1
#
_entry.id   AF-A0A374E6B4-F1
#
_cell.length_a   1.000
_cell.length_b   1.000
_cell.length_c   1.000
_cell.angle_alpha   90.00
_cell.angle_beta   90.00
_cell.angle_gamma   90.00
#
_symmetry.space_group_name_H-M   'P 1'
#
loop_
_entity.id
_entity.type
_entity.pdbx_description
1 polymer ?
#
loop_
_entity_poly.entity_id
_entity_poly.type
_entity_poly.pdbx_seq_one_letter_code
_entity_poly.pdbx_strand_id
1 'polypeptide(L)'
;MLYYGMDNKEYLLTDQIGAGGEGFVYEVQGNSNIVAKIFKKINPETILKIKLLSQFHFSDIINKSVTLPITALFPDKEHLGDCVGFIMNKLVCKEMLLDVYNQPDDRISIFNQAYLALDLSRIVDEIHKSGYINDHYSILIGDFNPKNIFVDRKNGNIQITDSDSFHIRVNYQGRVRTLKCGVLWKDMFIIPELLKICHEQNANLTTAQGETFTVYTDRFLLAYHIHKLLLGVDPYGRPKSISKYSSSSVSAPPTNAMAIGGNYIYTNVLNGYQIPDRYPDFDVLTPTLQELFRRAFQYGASDPEVRPTAKEFSDALEDYIESLEYCECSGWDHYLRKDYNKPYCEWCRVEHEYGQKRNFYPKNIPYMNDNELEYCMKIDLSDHYKTLIRKELKKRQK
;
A
#
# COMPACT_ATOMS: atom_id res chain seq x y z
N MET A 1 -30.24 -4.60 15.08
CA MET A 1 -29.68 -5.39 16.20
C MET A 1 -29.04 -4.44 17.20
N LEU A 2 -29.37 -4.53 18.49
CA LEU A 2 -28.84 -3.63 19.52
C LEU A 2 -27.57 -4.23 20.15
N TYR A 3 -26.52 -3.42 20.27
CA TYR A 3 -25.27 -3.75 20.96
C TYR A 3 -24.84 -2.59 21.87
N TYR A 4 -23.96 -2.90 22.83
CA TYR A 4 -23.45 -1.94 23.82
C TYR A 4 -21.94 -1.78 23.65
N GLY A 5 -21.47 -0.54 23.58
CA GLY A 5 -20.05 -0.21 23.45
C GLY A 5 -19.36 -0.10 24.80
N MET A 6 -18.05 -0.39 24.84
CA MET A 6 -17.21 -0.14 26.03
C MET A 6 -17.18 1.32 26.48
N ASP A 7 -17.57 2.26 25.62
CA ASP A 7 -17.79 3.67 25.91
C ASP A 7 -19.17 3.95 26.54
N ASN A 8 -19.89 2.91 26.95
CA ASN A 8 -21.23 2.92 27.57
C ASN A 8 -22.33 3.49 26.67
N LYS A 9 -22.14 3.48 25.35
CA LYS A 9 -23.16 3.89 24.37
C LYS A 9 -23.89 2.69 23.77
N GLU A 10 -25.10 2.96 23.31
CA GLU A 10 -25.94 1.99 22.62
C GLU A 10 -25.80 2.17 21.09
N TYR A 11 -25.61 1.05 20.39
CA TYR A 11 -25.42 1.01 18.94
C TYR A 11 -26.49 0.12 18.31
N LEU A 12 -27.43 0.75 17.59
CA LEU A 12 -28.45 0.04 16.83
C LEU A 12 -27.97 -0.19 15.40
N LEU A 13 -27.64 -1.44 15.08
CA LEU A 13 -27.18 -1.86 13.77
C LEU A 13 -28.36 -2.12 12.84
N THR A 14 -28.21 -1.68 11.60
CA THR A 14 -29.25 -1.71 10.55
C THR A 14 -28.81 -2.61 9.39
N ASP A 15 -28.56 -2.04 8.21
CA ASP A 15 -28.26 -2.80 7.00
C ASP A 15 -26.83 -3.34 7.01
N GLN A 16 -26.66 -4.56 6.50
CA GLN A 16 -25.36 -5.13 6.24
C GLN A 16 -24.84 -4.57 4.91
N ILE A 17 -23.72 -3.85 4.96
CA ILE A 17 -23.10 -3.20 3.79
C ILE A 17 -21.85 -3.90 3.29
N GLY A 18 -21.33 -4.88 4.04
CA GLY A 18 -20.16 -5.63 3.65
C GLY A 18 -20.02 -6.96 4.38
N ALA A 19 -19.22 -7.85 3.79
CA ALA A 19 -18.81 -9.10 4.41
C ALA A 19 -17.38 -9.42 3.99
N GLY A 20 -16.50 -9.69 4.96
CA GLY A 20 -15.11 -10.08 4.74
C GLY A 20 -14.82 -11.48 5.29
N GLY A 21 -13.54 -11.87 5.30
CA GLY A 21 -13.14 -13.16 5.90
C GLY A 21 -13.44 -13.25 7.40
N GLU A 22 -13.32 -12.13 8.10
CA GLU A 22 -13.34 -12.06 9.57
C GLU A 22 -14.70 -11.68 10.16
N GLY A 23 -15.57 -11.04 9.38
CA GLY A 23 -16.78 -10.43 9.90
C GLY A 23 -17.75 -9.89 8.85
N PHE A 24 -18.82 -9.31 9.36
CA PHE A 24 -19.85 -8.58 8.63
C PHE A 24 -19.81 -7.11 9.03
N VAL A 25 -20.01 -6.21 8.08
CA VAL A 25 -20.02 -4.76 8.32
C VAL A 25 -21.45 -4.24 8.22
N TYR A 26 -21.91 -3.56 9.27
CA TYR A 26 -23.27 -3.00 9.38
C TYR A 26 -23.25 -1.49 9.54
N GLU A 27 -24.28 -0.83 9.04
CA GLU A 27 -24.54 0.59 9.32
C GLU A 27 -25.08 0.79 10.74
N VAL A 28 -24.71 1.92 11.35
CA VAL A 28 -25.18 2.34 12.67
C VAL A 28 -26.28 3.39 12.50
N GLN A 29 -27.44 3.14 13.09
CA GLN A 29 -28.57 4.06 13.02
C GLN A 29 -28.20 5.43 13.64
N GLY A 30 -28.51 6.51 12.93
CA GLY A 30 -28.30 7.88 13.40
C GLY A 30 -26.86 8.39 13.25
N ASN A 31 -25.92 7.60 12.73
CA ASN A 31 -24.56 8.08 12.45
C ASN A 31 -23.98 7.46 11.17
N SER A 32 -23.94 8.24 10.10
CA SER A 32 -23.45 7.82 8.78
C SER A 32 -21.93 7.71 8.67
N ASN A 33 -21.18 8.20 9.66
CA ASN A 33 -19.72 8.27 9.62
C ASN A 33 -19.04 7.05 10.27
N ILE A 34 -19.81 6.18 10.92
CA ILE A 34 -19.31 4.98 11.58
C ILE A 34 -20.06 3.74 11.11
N VAL A 35 -19.40 2.60 11.24
CA VAL A 35 -19.94 1.28 10.93
C VAL A 35 -19.54 0.31 12.03
N ALA A 36 -20.26 -0.80 12.15
CA ALA A 36 -19.91 -1.88 13.07
C ALA A 36 -19.39 -3.09 12.30
N LYS A 37 -18.20 -3.59 12.65
CA LYS A 37 -17.69 -4.90 12.20
C LYS A 37 -18.04 -5.94 13.27
N ILE A 38 -18.90 -6.90 12.93
CA ILE A 38 -19.30 -8.02 13.78
C ILE A 38 -18.57 -9.27 13.35
N PHE A 39 -17.91 -9.96 14.29
CA PHE A 39 -17.07 -11.11 13.98
C PHE A 39 -17.88 -12.35 13.55
N LYS A 40 -17.37 -13.08 12.57
CA LYS A 40 -17.89 -14.41 12.19
C LYS A 40 -17.50 -15.47 13.22
N LYS A 41 -16.31 -15.35 13.78
CA LYS A 41 -15.76 -16.24 14.80
C LYS A 41 -15.01 -15.43 15.83
N ILE A 42 -15.30 -15.70 17.10
CA ILE A 42 -14.61 -15.06 18.22
C ILE A 42 -13.20 -15.63 18.35
N ASN A 43 -12.20 -14.74 18.32
CA ASN A 43 -10.80 -15.04 18.61
C ASN A 43 -10.35 -14.17 19.79
N PRO A 44 -9.91 -14.76 20.92
CA PRO A 44 -9.47 -14.01 22.10
C PRO A 44 -8.33 -13.01 21.82
N GLU A 45 -7.42 -13.33 20.90
CA GLU A 45 -6.32 -12.43 20.55
C GLU A 45 -6.82 -11.20 19.78
N THR A 46 -7.72 -11.41 18.81
CA THR A 46 -8.39 -10.32 18.08
C THR A 46 -9.17 -9.43 19.04
N ILE A 47 -9.95 -10.00 19.97
CA ILE A 47 -10.66 -9.22 21.00
C ILE A 47 -9.69 -8.34 21.79
N LEU A 48 -8.55 -8.88 22.21
CA LEU A 48 -7.56 -8.12 22.95
C LEU A 48 -6.97 -6.98 22.10
N LYS A 49 -6.69 -7.21 20.81
CA LYS A 49 -6.25 -6.15 19.89
C LYS A 49 -7.28 -5.02 19.81
N ILE A 50 -8.57 -5.34 19.63
CA ILE A 50 -9.66 -4.35 19.58
C ILE A 50 -9.71 -3.52 20.86
N LYS A 51 -9.69 -4.17 22.02
CA LYS A 51 -9.75 -3.48 23.32
C LYS A 51 -8.55 -2.57 23.54
N LEU A 52 -7.36 -2.96 23.10
CA LEU A 52 -6.16 -2.13 23.20
C LEU A 52 -6.21 -0.95 22.23
N LEU A 53 -6.46 -1.21 20.94
CA LEU A 53 -6.51 -0.17 19.92
C LEU A 53 -7.57 0.90 20.23
N SER A 54 -8.74 0.51 20.75
CA SER A 54 -9.79 1.47 21.15
C SER A 54 -9.44 2.34 22.37
N GLN A 55 -8.38 2.00 23.11
CA GLN A 55 -7.90 2.78 24.25
C GLN A 55 -6.69 3.64 23.92
N PHE A 56 -6.05 3.40 22.78
CA PHE A 56 -4.89 4.17 22.34
C PHE A 56 -5.32 5.54 21.79
N HIS A 57 -4.46 6.53 22.00
CA HIS A 57 -4.65 7.87 21.46
C HIS A 57 -3.78 8.01 20.21
N PHE A 58 -4.43 8.21 19.07
CA PHE A 58 -3.77 8.36 17.77
C PHE A 58 -3.85 9.80 17.28
N SER A 59 -2.90 10.20 16.42
CA SER A 59 -2.92 11.50 15.76
C SER A 59 -4.13 11.62 14.82
N ASP A 60 -4.52 12.86 14.49
CA ASP A 60 -5.62 13.12 13.55
C ASP A 60 -5.37 12.51 12.17
N ILE A 61 -4.10 12.40 11.76
CA ILE A 61 -3.71 11.76 10.51
C ILE A 61 -4.11 10.29 10.54
N ILE A 62 -3.72 9.56 11.59
CA ILE A 62 -4.06 8.15 11.73
C ILE A 62 -5.58 7.95 11.87
N ASN A 63 -6.26 8.77 12.68
CA ASN A 63 -7.71 8.65 12.86
C ASN A 63 -8.52 8.84 11.56
N LYS A 64 -7.99 9.62 10.61
CA LYS A 64 -8.60 9.82 9.29
C LYS A 64 -8.20 8.74 8.28
N SER A 65 -6.94 8.29 8.35
CA SER A 65 -6.32 7.41 7.37
C SER A 65 -6.29 5.93 7.75
N VAL A 66 -6.72 5.55 8.94
CA VAL A 66 -6.79 4.15 9.38
C VAL A 66 -8.15 3.87 10.01
N THR A 67 -8.83 2.81 9.58
CA THR A 67 -10.09 2.38 10.21
C THR A 67 -9.77 1.65 11.52
N LEU A 68 -9.50 2.41 12.56
CA LEU A 68 -9.22 1.90 13.90
C LEU A 68 -10.51 1.55 14.66
N PRO A 69 -10.45 0.58 15.58
CA PRO A 69 -11.55 0.35 16.52
C PRO A 69 -11.74 1.57 17.41
N ILE A 70 -12.95 2.12 17.42
CA ILE A 70 -13.37 3.22 18.29
C ILE A 70 -13.84 2.68 19.63
N THR A 71 -14.64 1.62 19.62
CA THR A 71 -15.16 0.96 20.83
C THR A 71 -15.49 -0.49 20.53
N ALA A 72 -15.20 -1.39 21.47
CA ALA A 72 -15.58 -2.80 21.37
C ALA A 72 -17.08 -2.98 21.68
N LEU A 73 -17.74 -3.91 21.00
CA LEU A 73 -19.18 -4.16 21.10
C LEU A 73 -19.50 -5.45 21.86
N PHE A 74 -20.57 -5.38 22.65
CA PHE A 74 -21.07 -6.46 23.52
C PHE A 74 -22.57 -6.66 23.33
N PRO A 75 -23.07 -7.90 23.53
CA PRO A 75 -24.51 -8.19 23.41
C PRO A 75 -25.32 -7.66 24.60
N ASP A 76 -24.69 -7.43 25.75
CA ASP A 76 -25.32 -6.97 26.98
C ASP A 76 -24.66 -5.70 27.53
N LYS A 77 -25.44 -4.91 28.27
CA LYS A 77 -25.03 -3.61 28.82
C LYS A 77 -23.99 -3.70 29.94
N GLU A 78 -23.95 -4.84 30.64
CA GLU A 78 -23.01 -5.08 31.74
C GLU A 78 -21.65 -5.58 31.21
N HIS A 79 -21.54 -5.81 29.90
CA HIS A 79 -20.35 -6.36 29.23
C HIS A 79 -19.91 -7.72 29.80
N LEU A 80 -20.87 -8.54 30.26
CA LEU A 80 -20.63 -9.85 30.86
C LEU A 80 -20.34 -10.93 29.81
N GLY A 81 -20.78 -10.73 28.56
CA GLY A 81 -20.48 -11.60 27.42
C GLY A 81 -19.13 -11.34 26.75
N ASP A 82 -18.80 -12.18 25.77
CA ASP A 82 -17.65 -11.96 24.90
C ASP A 82 -17.86 -10.72 24.01
N CYS A 83 -16.75 -10.04 23.69
CA CYS A 83 -16.75 -9.01 22.65
C CYS A 83 -17.09 -9.64 21.29
N VAL A 84 -18.14 -9.11 20.64
CA VAL A 84 -18.69 -9.67 19.39
C VAL A 84 -18.30 -8.86 18.16
N GLY A 85 -17.66 -7.71 18.34
CA GLY A 85 -17.30 -6.82 17.26
C GLY A 85 -16.79 -5.47 17.75
N PHE A 86 -16.77 -4.48 16.87
CA PHE A 86 -16.36 -3.13 17.20
C PHE A 86 -16.95 -2.09 16.25
N ILE A 87 -16.98 -0.84 16.72
CA ILE A 87 -17.28 0.33 15.91
C ILE A 87 -15.99 0.87 15.29
N MET A 88 -16.05 1.29 14.04
CA MET A 88 -14.95 1.97 13.33
C MET A 88 -15.49 3.07 12.42
N ASN A 89 -14.60 3.97 11.99
CA ASN A 89 -14.94 4.96 10.97
C ASN A 89 -15.34 4.27 9.65
N LYS A 90 -16.35 4.80 8.98
CA LYS A 90 -16.78 4.34 7.66
C LYS A 90 -15.72 4.71 6.63
N LEU A 91 -15.36 3.76 5.77
CA LEU A 91 -14.50 4.04 4.61
C LEU A 91 -15.18 5.06 3.68
N VAL A 92 -14.44 6.09 3.32
CA VAL A 92 -14.84 7.13 2.36
C VAL A 92 -14.18 6.85 1.01
N CYS A 93 -12.92 6.43 1.00
CA CYS A 93 -12.21 5.97 -0.18
C CYS A 93 -12.86 4.68 -0.70
N LYS A 94 -13.06 4.59 -2.02
CA LYS A 94 -13.87 3.53 -2.65
C LYS A 94 -13.07 2.51 -3.45
N GLU A 95 -11.87 2.89 -3.88
CA GLU A 95 -11.08 2.10 -4.82
C GLU A 95 -9.89 1.49 -4.08
N MET A 96 -9.56 0.24 -4.36
CA MET A 96 -8.41 -0.41 -3.73
C MET A 96 -7.12 0.03 -4.43
N LEU A 97 -6.01 0.11 -3.68
CA LEU A 97 -4.69 0.32 -4.25
C LEU A 97 -4.34 -0.78 -5.27
N LEU A 98 -4.84 -2.00 -5.06
CA LEU A 98 -4.68 -3.09 -6.00
C LEU A 98 -5.26 -2.77 -7.40
N ASP A 99 -6.35 -2.01 -7.45
CA ASP A 99 -6.95 -1.59 -8.72
C ASP A 99 -6.07 -0.55 -9.42
N VAL A 100 -5.38 0.32 -8.66
CA VAL A 100 -4.40 1.26 -9.20
C VAL A 100 -3.25 0.52 -9.89
N TYR A 101 -2.81 -0.61 -9.32
CA TYR A 101 -1.74 -1.44 -9.92
C TYR A 101 -2.16 -2.07 -11.25
N ASN A 102 -3.40 -2.53 -11.35
CA ASN A 102 -3.80 -3.52 -12.35
C ASN A 102 -4.75 -3.00 -13.43
N GLN A 103 -5.36 -1.83 -13.28
CA GLN A 103 -6.39 -1.36 -14.21
C GLN A 103 -5.83 -0.37 -15.24
N PRO A 104 -5.53 -0.79 -16.49
CA PRO A 104 -5.01 0.10 -17.53
C PRO A 104 -5.98 1.23 -17.91
N ASP A 105 -7.29 0.97 -17.87
CA ASP A 105 -8.28 1.94 -18.32
C ASP A 105 -8.58 3.04 -17.29
N ASP A 106 -8.26 2.80 -16.02
CA ASP A 106 -8.50 3.74 -14.91
C ASP A 106 -7.18 4.27 -14.30
N ARG A 107 -6.07 4.14 -15.02
CA ARG A 107 -4.77 4.63 -14.55
C ARG A 107 -4.84 6.12 -14.21
N ILE A 108 -4.11 6.45 -13.16
CA ILE A 108 -3.72 7.82 -12.81
C ILE A 108 -2.27 8.03 -13.27
N SER A 109 -1.89 9.29 -13.47
CA SER A 109 -0.55 9.64 -13.91
C SER A 109 0.54 9.23 -12.93
N ILE A 110 1.77 9.15 -13.44
CA ILE A 110 2.96 8.90 -12.60
C ILE A 110 3.08 9.95 -11.50
N PHE A 111 2.71 11.20 -11.80
CA PHE A 111 2.64 12.28 -10.81
C PHE A 111 1.68 11.94 -9.66
N ASN A 112 0.43 11.58 -9.97
CA ASN A 112 -0.54 11.21 -8.95
C ASN A 112 -0.16 9.91 -8.20
N GLN A 113 0.46 8.94 -8.87
CA GLN A 113 0.99 7.73 -8.21
C GLN A 113 2.13 8.06 -7.23
N ALA A 114 2.98 9.04 -7.55
CA ALA A 114 4.01 9.53 -6.64
C ALA A 114 3.40 10.22 -5.41
N TYR A 115 2.32 11.00 -5.56
CA TYR A 115 1.58 11.55 -4.42
C TYR A 115 0.96 10.47 -3.53
N LEU A 116 0.36 9.43 -4.13
CA LEU A 116 -0.12 8.28 -3.34
C LEU A 116 1.02 7.61 -2.56
N ALA A 117 2.19 7.44 -3.18
CA ALA A 117 3.36 6.90 -2.50
C ALA A 117 3.82 7.80 -1.34
N LEU A 118 3.77 9.13 -1.52
CA LEU A 118 4.14 10.11 -0.51
C LEU A 118 3.20 10.04 0.70
N ASP A 119 1.89 10.09 0.45
CA ASP A 119 0.90 10.04 1.52
C ASP A 119 0.91 8.69 2.24
N LEU A 120 1.11 7.58 1.51
CA LEU A 120 1.28 6.26 2.11
C LEU A 120 2.51 6.24 3.03
N SER A 121 3.64 6.82 2.59
CA SER A 121 4.86 6.92 3.39
C SER A 121 4.63 7.75 4.67
N ARG A 122 3.91 8.88 4.58
CA ARG A 122 3.58 9.72 5.75
C ARG A 122 2.67 8.98 6.74
N ILE A 123 1.66 8.27 6.27
CA ILE A 123 0.77 7.47 7.13
C ILE A 123 1.55 6.38 7.85
N VAL A 124 2.43 5.66 7.15
CA VAL A 124 3.25 4.59 7.75
C VAL A 124 4.22 5.16 8.78
N ASP A 125 4.87 6.29 8.49
CA ASP A 125 5.75 6.99 9.43
C ASP A 125 5.01 7.36 10.72
N GLU A 126 3.79 7.91 10.60
CA GLU A 126 2.94 8.24 11.74
C GLU A 126 2.53 7.01 12.56
N ILE A 127 2.17 5.89 11.90
CA ILE A 127 1.86 4.62 12.58
C ILE A 127 3.09 4.13 13.37
N HIS A 128 4.26 4.09 12.73
CA HIS A 128 5.50 3.63 13.36
C HIS A 128 5.94 4.51 14.54
N LYS A 129 5.77 5.84 14.44
CA LYS A 129 6.03 6.78 15.54
C LYS A 129 5.03 6.64 16.69
N SER A 130 3.74 6.48 16.38
CA SER A 130 2.69 6.32 17.39
C SER A 130 2.87 5.03 18.18
N GLY A 131 3.42 3.99 17.53
CA GLY A 131 3.84 2.74 18.15
C GLY A 131 5.21 2.80 18.85
N TYR A 132 5.72 3.97 19.24
CA TYR A 132 6.94 4.03 20.05
C TYR A 132 6.82 5.06 21.19
N ILE A 133 5.61 5.25 21.71
CA ILE A 133 5.41 6.16 22.85
C ILE A 133 5.92 5.46 24.13
N ASN A 134 7.10 5.88 24.57
CA ASN A 134 7.70 5.51 25.87
C ASN A 134 7.84 3.99 26.10
N ASP A 135 8.16 3.19 25.06
CA ASP A 135 8.29 1.72 25.12
C ASP A 135 7.01 0.96 25.55
N HIS A 136 5.84 1.62 25.65
CA HIS A 136 4.61 0.98 26.14
C HIS A 136 3.96 0.05 25.12
N TYR A 137 3.98 0.41 23.84
CA TYR A 137 3.44 -0.42 22.79
C TYR A 137 4.05 -0.06 21.44
N SER A 138 4.06 -1.02 20.52
CA SER A 138 4.37 -0.82 19.10
C SER A 138 3.33 -1.43 18.19
N ILE A 139 3.08 -0.76 17.07
CA ILE A 139 2.08 -1.15 16.07
C ILE A 139 2.78 -1.24 14.73
N LEU A 140 2.62 -2.39 14.10
CA LEU A 140 3.06 -2.65 12.73
C LEU A 140 1.84 -3.06 11.93
N ILE A 141 1.81 -2.67 10.67
CA ILE A 141 0.71 -2.97 9.75
C ILE A 141 0.66 -4.48 9.53
N GLY A 142 1.81 -5.12 9.30
CA GLY A 142 1.90 -6.56 9.12
C GLY A 142 1.38 -6.98 7.73
N ASP A 143 0.11 -7.36 7.62
CA ASP A 143 -0.51 -7.70 6.34
C ASP A 143 -0.79 -6.45 5.51
N PHE A 144 0.28 -5.86 4.96
CA PHE A 144 0.23 -4.66 4.14
C PHE A 144 -0.31 -4.98 2.73
N ASN A 145 -1.52 -5.52 2.68
CA ASN A 145 -2.19 -5.95 1.48
C ASN A 145 -2.81 -4.73 0.78
N PRO A 146 -2.57 -4.47 -0.52
CA PRO A 146 -3.16 -3.36 -1.24
C PRO A 146 -4.67 -3.52 -1.47
N LYS A 147 -5.29 -4.65 -1.12
CA LYS A 147 -6.75 -4.77 -0.98
C LYS A 147 -7.27 -4.10 0.30
N ASN A 148 -6.40 -3.92 1.29
CA ASN A 148 -6.71 -3.26 2.55
C ASN A 148 -6.28 -1.78 2.54
N ILE A 149 -5.78 -1.28 1.40
CA ILE A 149 -5.43 0.13 1.22
C ILE A 149 -6.41 0.70 0.21
N PHE A 150 -7.24 1.63 0.65
CA PHE A 150 -8.22 2.32 -0.18
C PHE A 150 -7.69 3.69 -0.55
N VAL A 151 -7.92 4.09 -1.79
CA VAL A 151 -7.50 5.37 -2.34
C VAL A 151 -8.71 6.13 -2.88
N ASP A 152 -8.64 7.45 -2.76
CA ASP A 152 -9.44 8.36 -3.57
C ASP A 152 -8.53 8.95 -4.64
N ARG A 153 -8.66 8.43 -5.86
CA ARG A 153 -7.84 8.84 -7.01
C ARG A 153 -7.98 10.32 -7.37
N LYS A 154 -9.02 11.01 -6.87
CA LYS A 154 -9.27 12.40 -7.19
C LYS A 154 -8.43 13.35 -6.34
N ASN A 155 -8.27 13.06 -5.06
CA ASN A 155 -7.60 13.95 -4.10
C ASN A 155 -6.33 13.32 -3.49
N GLY A 156 -6.02 12.07 -3.82
CA GLY A 156 -4.84 11.35 -3.32
C GLY A 156 -5.01 10.77 -1.91
N ASN A 157 -6.18 10.91 -1.28
CA ASN A 157 -6.39 10.45 0.08
C ASN A 157 -6.30 8.92 0.19
N ILE A 158 -5.66 8.44 1.25
CA ILE A 158 -5.47 7.02 1.54
C ILE A 158 -6.14 6.66 2.87
N GLN A 159 -6.82 5.51 2.87
CA GLN A 159 -7.37 4.87 4.06
C GLN A 159 -6.94 3.40 4.14
N ILE A 160 -6.32 3.00 5.24
CA ILE A 160 -5.93 1.63 5.54
C ILE A 160 -7.04 0.98 6.38
N THR A 161 -7.47 -0.22 6.01
CA THR A 161 -8.47 -1.00 6.75
C THR A 161 -7.87 -2.24 7.42
N ASP A 162 -8.72 -2.98 8.12
CA ASP A 162 -8.40 -4.25 8.80
C ASP A 162 -7.27 -4.10 9.83
N SER A 163 -7.33 -3.00 10.60
CA SER A 163 -6.40 -2.73 11.70
C SER A 163 -6.48 -3.76 12.84
N ASP A 164 -7.53 -4.58 12.87
CA ASP A 164 -7.66 -5.74 13.76
C ASP A 164 -6.71 -6.89 13.40
N SER A 165 -6.10 -6.85 12.20
CA SER A 165 -5.03 -7.76 11.78
C SER A 165 -3.63 -7.29 12.16
N PHE A 166 -3.45 -6.03 12.58
CA PHE A 166 -2.14 -5.42 12.88
C PHE A 166 -1.32 -6.24 13.88
N HIS A 167 -0.01 -6.16 13.76
CA HIS A 167 0.93 -6.77 14.69
C HIS A 167 1.21 -5.78 15.82
N ILE A 168 0.82 -6.13 17.04
CA ILE A 168 0.89 -5.22 18.19
C ILE A 168 1.77 -5.84 19.25
N ARG A 169 2.80 -5.11 19.67
CA ARG A 169 3.58 -5.43 20.88
C ARG A 169 3.13 -4.48 21.98
N VAL A 170 2.87 -5.00 23.17
CA VAL A 170 2.57 -4.19 24.35
C VAL A 170 3.51 -4.57 25.48
N ASN A 171 3.96 -3.57 26.22
CA ASN A 171 4.76 -3.70 27.43
C ASN A 171 3.96 -3.15 28.61
N TYR A 172 3.54 -4.04 29.50
CA TYR A 172 2.84 -3.66 30.72
C TYR A 172 3.70 -4.06 31.92
N GLN A 173 4.23 -3.05 32.63
CA GLN A 173 5.05 -3.26 33.84
C GLN A 173 6.24 -4.21 33.60
N GLY A 174 6.91 -4.08 32.45
CA GLY A 174 8.06 -4.92 32.07
C GLY A 174 7.68 -6.27 31.46
N ARG A 175 6.39 -6.61 31.39
CA ARG A 175 5.91 -7.81 30.70
C ARG A 175 5.52 -7.47 29.27
N VAL A 176 6.30 -7.99 28.33
CA VAL A 176 6.04 -7.85 26.90
C VAL A 176 5.07 -8.94 26.45
N ARG A 177 4.00 -8.54 25.75
CA ARG A 177 3.10 -9.44 25.02
C ARG A 177 3.02 -9.00 23.57
N THR A 178 3.12 -9.96 22.67
CA THR A 178 2.97 -9.74 21.23
C THR A 178 1.67 -10.37 20.77
N LEU A 179 0.83 -9.58 20.10
CA LEU A 179 -0.39 -10.00 19.42
C LEU A 179 -0.06 -10.03 17.92
N LYS A 180 0.16 -11.24 17.40
CA LYS A 180 0.79 -11.45 16.11
C LYS A 180 -0.19 -11.14 14.97
N CYS A 181 0.32 -10.51 13.92
CA CYS A 181 -0.26 -10.69 12.59
C CYS A 181 0.14 -12.09 12.08
N GLY A 182 -0.85 -12.89 11.68
CA GLY A 182 -0.66 -14.28 11.26
C GLY A 182 -0.79 -14.50 9.76
N VAL A 183 -1.04 -13.42 9.01
CA VAL A 183 -1.33 -13.46 7.57
C VAL A 183 -0.41 -12.48 6.85
N LEU A 184 -0.13 -12.79 5.59
CA LEU A 184 0.52 -11.87 4.65
C LEU A 184 -0.03 -12.21 3.27
N TRP A 185 -0.37 -11.18 2.49
CA TRP A 185 -0.82 -11.40 1.14
C TRP A 185 0.22 -12.18 0.32
N LYS A 186 -0.24 -13.26 -0.33
CA LYS A 186 0.60 -14.26 -1.00
C LYS A 186 1.62 -13.66 -1.97
N ASP A 187 1.24 -12.65 -2.73
CA ASP A 187 2.12 -12.04 -3.74
C ASP A 187 3.22 -11.17 -3.10
N MET A 188 3.04 -10.78 -1.83
CA MET A 188 4.02 -10.04 -1.03
C MET A 188 4.74 -10.94 -0.01
N PHE A 189 4.49 -12.25 0.00
CA PHE A 189 5.25 -13.24 0.78
C PHE A 189 6.63 -13.51 0.14
N ILE A 190 7.41 -12.44 0.05
CA ILE A 190 8.75 -12.38 -0.55
C ILE A 190 9.75 -11.67 0.37
N ILE A 191 9.41 -11.51 1.66
CA ILE A 191 10.27 -10.88 2.65
C ILE A 191 11.36 -11.89 3.08
N PRO A 192 12.67 -11.59 2.90
CA PRO A 192 13.73 -12.57 3.05
C PRO A 192 13.80 -13.26 4.42
N GLU A 193 13.69 -12.53 5.53
CA GLU A 193 13.73 -13.06 6.89
C GLU A 193 12.49 -13.90 7.24
N LEU A 194 11.30 -13.54 6.72
CA LEU A 194 10.09 -14.34 6.89
C LEU A 194 10.17 -15.65 6.08
N LEU A 195 10.72 -15.59 4.87
CA LEU A 195 10.97 -16.77 4.06
C LEU A 195 11.95 -17.73 4.74
N LYS A 196 13.06 -17.20 5.27
CA LYS A 196 14.08 -17.99 6.00
C LYS A 196 13.48 -18.67 7.22
N ILE A 197 12.82 -17.92 8.12
CA ILE A 197 12.28 -18.48 9.35
C ILE A 197 11.17 -19.52 9.10
N CYS A 198 10.26 -19.26 8.14
CA CYS A 198 9.21 -20.23 7.80
C CYS A 198 9.79 -21.50 7.17
N HIS A 199 10.81 -21.37 6.31
CA HIS A 199 11.49 -22.51 5.71
C HIS A 199 12.27 -23.33 6.74
N GLU A 200 13.09 -22.70 7.57
CA GLU A 200 13.92 -23.35 8.60
C GLU A 200 13.08 -24.10 9.65
N GLN A 201 11.92 -23.55 10.01
CA GLN A 201 11.03 -24.15 11.00
C GLN A 201 9.95 -25.06 10.40
N ASN A 202 9.88 -25.20 9.07
CA ASN A 202 8.78 -25.85 8.36
C ASN A 202 7.40 -25.37 8.87
N ALA A 203 7.26 -24.05 8.98
CA ALA A 203 6.14 -23.38 9.63
C ALA A 203 5.53 -22.31 8.72
N ASN A 204 4.34 -21.82 9.08
CA ASN A 204 3.74 -20.63 8.48
C ASN A 204 3.80 -19.46 9.47
N LEU A 205 3.36 -18.26 9.08
CA LEU A 205 3.44 -17.07 9.93
C LEU A 205 2.70 -17.20 11.28
N THR A 206 1.65 -18.03 11.35
CA THR A 206 0.93 -18.29 12.60
C THR A 206 1.67 -19.23 13.54
N THR A 207 2.41 -20.19 12.99
CA THR A 207 3.08 -21.25 13.78
C THR A 207 4.57 -21.02 13.98
N ALA A 208 5.17 -20.06 13.26
CA ALA A 208 6.57 -19.69 13.40
C ALA A 208 6.86 -19.16 14.81
N GLN A 209 7.89 -19.73 15.42
CA GLN A 209 8.44 -19.34 16.71
C GLN A 209 9.43 -18.19 16.53
N GLY A 210 9.50 -17.32 17.54
CA GLY A 210 10.31 -16.10 17.49
C GLY A 210 9.56 -14.89 16.93
N GLU A 211 10.34 -13.86 16.58
CA GLU A 211 9.86 -12.61 16.02
C GLU A 211 9.57 -12.80 14.52
N THR A 212 8.35 -12.49 14.09
CA THR A 212 7.94 -12.58 12.69
C THR A 212 7.95 -11.18 12.07
N PHE A 213 6.87 -10.42 12.27
CA PHE A 213 6.81 -9.04 11.79
C PHE A 213 7.59 -8.10 12.70
N THR A 214 8.32 -7.18 12.07
CA THR A 214 9.11 -6.12 12.71
C THR A 214 8.89 -4.81 11.95
N VAL A 215 9.43 -3.69 12.46
CA VAL A 215 9.44 -2.44 11.67
C VAL A 215 10.12 -2.63 10.32
N TYR A 216 11.11 -3.52 10.23
CA TYR A 216 11.83 -3.79 8.99
C TYR A 216 10.97 -4.55 7.97
N THR A 217 10.04 -5.40 8.40
CA THR A 217 9.09 -6.05 7.48
C THR A 217 8.13 -5.02 6.89
N ASP A 218 7.61 -4.08 7.69
CA ASP A 218 6.78 -2.99 7.18
C ASP A 218 7.56 -2.07 6.23
N ARG A 219 8.82 -1.75 6.52
CA ARG A 219 9.69 -0.98 5.61
C ARG A 219 9.88 -1.65 4.26
N PHE A 220 10.07 -2.97 4.24
CA PHE A 220 10.14 -3.75 3.00
C PHE A 220 8.82 -3.65 2.21
N LEU A 221 7.68 -3.83 2.89
CA LEU A 221 6.35 -3.79 2.26
C LEU A 221 6.01 -2.39 1.74
N LEU A 222 6.34 -1.33 2.49
CA LEU A 222 6.23 0.05 2.02
C LEU A 222 7.06 0.27 0.76
N ALA A 223 8.34 -0.14 0.77
CA ALA A 223 9.18 -0.07 -0.42
C ALA A 223 8.55 -0.82 -1.61
N TYR A 224 7.94 -1.98 -1.38
CA TYR A 224 7.24 -2.73 -2.42
C TYR A 224 6.08 -1.92 -3.02
N HIS A 225 5.24 -1.29 -2.19
CA HIS A 225 4.13 -0.47 -2.66
C HIS A 225 4.61 0.74 -3.48
N ILE A 226 5.64 1.44 -3.00
CA ILE A 226 6.22 2.60 -3.71
C ILE A 226 6.83 2.12 -5.02
N HIS A 227 7.55 1.01 -5.04
CA HIS A 227 8.13 0.43 -6.25
C HIS A 227 7.05 0.07 -7.28
N LYS A 228 5.94 -0.52 -6.84
CA LYS A 228 4.79 -0.83 -7.70
C LYS A 228 4.13 0.42 -8.27
N LEU A 229 3.97 1.47 -7.46
CA LEU A 229 3.41 2.75 -7.91
C LEU A 229 4.31 3.48 -8.90
N LEU A 230 5.62 3.51 -8.65
CA LEU A 230 6.53 4.31 -9.47
C LEU A 230 7.03 3.59 -10.72
N LEU A 231 7.19 2.27 -10.68
CA LEU A 231 7.80 1.49 -11.76
C LEU A 231 6.85 0.45 -12.37
N GLY A 232 5.70 0.17 -11.74
CA GLY A 232 4.73 -0.80 -12.26
C GLY A 232 5.19 -2.26 -12.26
N VAL A 233 6.31 -2.57 -11.60
CA VAL A 233 6.97 -3.89 -11.66
C VAL A 233 7.29 -4.45 -10.28
N ASP A 234 7.43 -5.78 -10.17
CA ASP A 234 7.88 -6.44 -8.93
C ASP A 234 9.40 -6.29 -8.75
N PRO A 235 9.90 -6.03 -7.52
CA PRO A 235 11.33 -5.84 -7.26
C PRO A 235 12.17 -7.09 -7.55
N TYR A 236 11.59 -8.28 -7.37
CA TYR A 236 12.20 -9.57 -7.75
C TYR A 236 11.44 -10.23 -8.92
N GLY A 237 11.06 -9.41 -9.91
CA GLY A 237 10.37 -9.87 -11.12
C GLY A 237 11.20 -10.87 -11.94
N ARG A 238 10.59 -11.49 -12.96
CA ARG A 238 11.26 -12.52 -13.79
C ARG A 238 12.26 -11.88 -14.76
N PRO A 239 13.57 -12.05 -14.58
CA PRO A 239 14.54 -11.48 -15.50
C PRO A 239 14.58 -12.26 -16.82
N LYS A 240 15.07 -11.62 -17.89
CA LYS A 240 15.20 -12.18 -19.24
C LYS A 240 16.57 -12.85 -19.37
N SER A 241 16.64 -14.09 -19.87
CA SER A 241 17.93 -14.77 -20.10
C SER A 241 18.70 -14.13 -21.27
N ILE A 242 20.01 -13.94 -21.10
CA ILE A 242 20.93 -13.46 -22.12
C ILE A 242 21.46 -14.68 -22.89
N SER A 243 20.70 -15.18 -23.86
CA SER A 243 21.07 -16.41 -24.58
C SER A 243 22.31 -16.20 -25.47
N LYS A 244 23.49 -16.58 -24.97
CA LYS A 244 24.64 -17.02 -25.78
C LYS A 244 25.19 -18.40 -25.40
N TYR A 245 24.69 -19.05 -24.35
CA TYR A 245 25.37 -20.23 -23.76
C TYR A 245 24.54 -21.48 -23.44
N SER A 246 23.26 -21.61 -23.78
CA SER A 246 22.65 -22.95 -23.72
C SER A 246 21.45 -23.12 -24.65
N SER A 247 21.50 -24.20 -25.41
CA SER A 247 20.39 -24.83 -26.15
C SER A 247 19.33 -25.44 -25.22
N SER A 248 19.31 -25.03 -23.95
CA SER A 248 18.35 -25.40 -22.91
C SER A 248 18.05 -24.12 -22.13
N SER A 249 16.80 -23.66 -22.18
CA SER A 249 16.33 -22.47 -21.46
C SER A 249 16.46 -22.70 -19.95
N VAL A 250 17.55 -22.26 -19.33
CA VAL A 250 17.65 -22.26 -17.87
C VAL A 250 16.63 -21.23 -17.38
N SER A 251 15.58 -21.71 -16.72
CA SER A 251 14.59 -20.85 -16.10
C SER A 251 15.23 -20.09 -14.94
N ALA A 252 14.93 -18.80 -14.82
CA ALA A 252 15.37 -18.00 -13.68
C ALA A 252 14.94 -18.65 -12.35
N PRO A 253 15.72 -18.50 -11.26
CA PRO A 253 15.33 -18.95 -9.94
C PRO A 253 13.94 -18.40 -9.53
N PRO A 254 13.20 -19.11 -8.68
CA PRO A 254 11.91 -18.62 -8.20
C PRO A 254 12.08 -17.30 -7.44
N THR A 255 11.05 -16.46 -7.46
CA THR A 255 11.04 -15.15 -6.80
C THR A 255 11.49 -15.20 -5.35
N ASN A 256 11.09 -16.21 -4.59
CA ASN A 256 11.50 -16.37 -3.19
C ASN A 256 13.02 -16.57 -3.05
N ALA A 257 13.65 -17.32 -3.96
CA ALA A 257 15.09 -17.52 -3.96
C ALA A 257 15.83 -16.22 -4.33
N MET A 258 15.31 -15.48 -5.32
CA MET A 258 15.85 -14.17 -5.69
C MET A 258 15.74 -13.17 -4.54
N ALA A 259 14.62 -13.18 -3.80
CA ALA A 259 14.43 -12.34 -2.63
C ALA A 259 15.44 -12.65 -1.52
N ILE A 260 15.60 -13.94 -1.17
CA ILE A 260 16.58 -14.40 -0.18
C ILE A 260 18.00 -13.99 -0.57
N GLY A 261 18.33 -14.06 -1.87
CA GLY A 261 19.64 -13.68 -2.42
C GLY A 261 19.83 -12.16 -2.61
N GLY A 262 18.82 -11.33 -2.33
CA GLY A 262 18.87 -9.89 -2.59
C GLY A 262 19.05 -9.56 -4.07
N ASN A 263 18.58 -10.42 -4.98
CA ASN A 263 18.72 -10.26 -6.42
C ASN A 263 17.70 -9.26 -6.98
N TYR A 264 17.79 -8.02 -6.53
CA TYR A 264 16.93 -6.92 -6.97
C TYR A 264 17.09 -6.67 -8.48
N ILE A 265 15.96 -6.60 -9.19
CA ILE A 265 15.89 -6.63 -10.67
C ILE A 265 16.63 -5.48 -11.36
N TYR A 266 16.90 -4.38 -10.67
CA TYR A 266 17.55 -3.21 -11.25
C TYR A 266 19.06 -3.14 -11.03
N THR A 267 19.57 -3.69 -9.93
CA THR A 267 20.96 -3.46 -9.50
C THR A 267 21.73 -4.71 -9.10
N ASN A 268 21.07 -5.87 -9.01
CA ASN A 268 21.70 -7.14 -8.62
C ASN A 268 21.09 -8.34 -9.37
N VAL A 269 20.95 -8.18 -10.69
CA VAL A 269 20.44 -9.24 -11.57
C VAL A 269 21.44 -10.40 -11.62
N LEU A 270 20.92 -11.63 -11.61
CA LEU A 270 21.72 -12.84 -11.68
C LEU A 270 22.54 -12.91 -12.98
N ASN A 271 23.76 -13.46 -12.88
CA ASN A 271 24.62 -13.70 -14.03
C ASN A 271 23.90 -14.52 -15.12
N GLY A 272 24.03 -14.08 -16.37
CA GLY A 272 23.34 -14.69 -17.52
C GLY A 272 21.89 -14.23 -17.70
N TYR A 273 21.44 -13.26 -16.90
CA TYR A 273 20.13 -12.62 -17.04
C TYR A 273 20.26 -11.10 -17.11
N GLN A 274 19.24 -10.46 -17.65
CA GLN A 274 19.09 -9.01 -17.73
C GLN A 274 17.66 -8.59 -17.38
N ILE A 275 17.48 -7.32 -17.08
CA ILE A 275 16.16 -6.72 -16.94
C ILE A 275 15.35 -6.89 -18.26
N PRO A 276 14.05 -7.24 -18.20
CA PRO A 276 13.22 -7.30 -19.41
C PRO A 276 13.03 -5.94 -20.06
N ASP A 277 13.04 -5.88 -21.39
CA ASP A 277 12.89 -4.62 -22.15
C ASP A 277 11.58 -3.89 -21.79
N ARG A 278 10.51 -4.63 -21.45
CA ARG A 278 9.23 -4.05 -21.00
C ARG A 278 9.27 -3.35 -19.63
N TYR A 279 10.39 -3.36 -18.90
CA TYR A 279 10.49 -2.66 -17.61
C TYR A 279 11.03 -1.25 -17.86
N PRO A 280 10.53 -0.21 -17.15
CA PRO A 280 11.11 1.11 -17.27
C PRO A 280 12.57 1.10 -16.78
N ASP A 281 13.42 1.90 -17.41
CA ASP A 281 14.78 2.14 -16.95
C ASP A 281 14.79 2.79 -15.57
N PHE A 282 15.77 2.44 -14.73
CA PHE A 282 15.79 2.87 -13.32
C PHE A 282 16.00 4.38 -13.13
N ASP A 283 16.57 5.03 -14.14
CA ASP A 283 16.90 6.46 -14.15
C ASP A 283 15.69 7.39 -14.38
N VAL A 284 14.49 6.83 -14.57
CA VAL A 284 13.24 7.58 -14.39
C VAL A 284 13.06 8.06 -12.95
N LEU A 285 13.73 7.42 -11.98
CA LEU A 285 13.72 7.81 -10.58
C LEU A 285 14.93 8.68 -10.23
N THR A 286 14.80 9.51 -9.20
CA THR A 286 15.94 10.25 -8.64
C THR A 286 17.02 9.29 -8.10
N PRO A 287 18.30 9.69 -8.12
CA PRO A 287 19.38 8.90 -7.51
C PRO A 287 19.09 8.52 -6.05
N THR A 288 18.43 9.40 -5.29
CA THR A 288 18.00 9.15 -3.92
C THR A 288 17.01 7.99 -3.86
N LEU A 289 15.92 8.02 -4.63
CA LEU A 289 14.94 6.92 -4.66
C LEU A 289 15.57 5.60 -5.11
N GLN A 290 16.48 5.66 -6.10
CA GLN A 290 17.21 4.47 -6.55
C GLN A 290 18.01 3.83 -5.41
N GLU A 291 18.70 4.64 -4.59
CA GLU A 291 19.44 4.13 -3.44
C GLU A 291 18.53 3.58 -2.34
N LEU A 292 17.39 4.21 -2.06
CA LEU A 292 16.41 3.69 -1.11
C LEU A 292 15.91 2.30 -1.54
N PHE A 293 15.66 2.08 -2.83
CA PHE A 293 15.27 0.75 -3.33
C PHE A 293 16.40 -0.28 -3.27
N ARG A 294 17.67 0.10 -3.53
CA ARG A 294 18.83 -0.79 -3.30
C ARG A 294 18.92 -1.22 -1.84
N ARG A 295 18.79 -0.27 -0.92
CA ARG A 295 18.75 -0.55 0.53
C ARG A 295 17.57 -1.44 0.91
N ALA A 296 16.39 -1.20 0.35
CA ALA A 296 15.21 -2.00 0.66
C ALA A 296 15.33 -3.47 0.20
N PHE A 297 15.73 -3.69 -1.06
CA PHE A 297 15.58 -5.00 -1.72
C PHE A 297 16.90 -5.75 -1.95
N GLN A 298 18.03 -5.07 -2.02
CA GLN A 298 19.34 -5.72 -2.19
C GLN A 298 20.05 -5.87 -0.85
N TYR A 299 20.44 -4.76 -0.22
CA TYR A 299 21.16 -4.80 1.06
C TYR A 299 20.27 -5.28 2.21
N GLY A 300 19.00 -4.86 2.19
CA GLY A 300 17.95 -5.26 3.12
C GLY A 300 17.64 -6.75 3.16
N ALA A 301 18.08 -7.53 2.17
CA ALA A 301 17.85 -8.98 2.14
C ALA A 301 18.80 -9.75 3.08
N SER A 302 20.02 -9.23 3.27
CA SER A 302 20.98 -9.75 4.24
C SER A 302 20.87 -9.06 5.59
N ASP A 303 20.59 -7.75 5.60
CA ASP A 303 20.51 -6.93 6.81
C ASP A 303 19.24 -6.07 6.78
N PRO A 304 18.14 -6.50 7.42
CA PRO A 304 16.88 -5.75 7.44
C PRO A 304 16.99 -4.32 8.02
N GLU A 305 18.01 -4.02 8.82
CA GLU A 305 18.12 -2.73 9.51
C GLU A 305 18.47 -1.58 8.57
N VAL A 306 19.18 -1.89 7.48
CA VAL A 306 19.56 -0.88 6.47
C VAL A 306 18.39 -0.41 5.62
N ARG A 307 17.23 -1.09 5.71
CA ARG A 307 16.04 -0.72 4.95
C ARG A 307 15.59 0.69 5.29
N PRO A 308 15.24 1.50 4.28
CA PRO A 308 14.84 2.88 4.47
C PRO A 308 13.57 2.99 5.31
N THR A 309 13.52 4.01 6.14
CA THR A 309 12.34 4.42 6.90
C THR A 309 11.27 5.00 5.97
N ALA A 310 10.04 5.04 6.46
CA ALA A 310 8.95 5.73 5.77
C ALA A 310 9.22 7.24 5.62
N LYS A 311 9.88 7.86 6.61
CA LYS A 311 10.33 9.26 6.53
C LYS A 311 11.32 9.48 5.39
N GLU A 312 12.36 8.66 5.26
CA GLU A 312 13.33 8.75 4.16
C GLU A 312 12.65 8.64 2.79
N PHE A 313 11.66 7.75 2.65
CA PHE A 313 10.85 7.69 1.42
C PHE A 313 10.03 8.96 1.19
N SER A 314 9.34 9.48 2.21
CA SER A 314 8.54 10.70 2.05
C SER A 314 9.39 11.89 1.59
N ASP A 315 10.60 12.06 2.15
CA ASP A 315 11.53 13.13 1.76
C ASP A 315 11.98 12.96 0.30
N ALA A 316 12.40 11.75 -0.08
CA ALA A 316 12.83 11.47 -1.45
C ALA A 316 11.69 11.58 -2.48
N LEU A 317 10.45 11.33 -2.07
CA LEU A 317 9.26 11.45 -2.90
C LEU A 317 8.86 12.90 -3.12
N GLU A 318 9.00 13.78 -2.12
CA GLU A 318 8.80 15.22 -2.28
C GLU A 318 9.75 15.77 -3.35
N ASP A 319 11.05 15.48 -3.24
CA ASP A 319 12.06 15.87 -4.24
C ASP A 319 11.74 15.31 -5.63
N TYR A 320 11.29 14.06 -5.70
CA TYR A 320 10.94 13.42 -6.97
C TYR A 320 9.75 14.11 -7.62
N ILE A 321 8.68 14.36 -6.87
CA ILE A 321 7.46 15.03 -7.34
C ILE A 321 7.81 16.43 -7.85
N GLU A 322 8.61 17.20 -7.12
CA GLU A 322 9.06 18.54 -7.56
C GLU A 322 9.92 18.50 -8.83
N SER A 323 10.58 17.37 -9.09
CA SER A 323 11.36 17.17 -10.32
C SER A 323 10.52 16.73 -11.52
N LEU A 324 9.28 16.27 -11.32
CA LEU A 324 8.46 15.71 -12.40
C LEU A 324 7.95 16.81 -13.34
N GLU A 325 8.29 16.66 -14.62
CA GLU A 325 7.81 17.48 -15.71
C GLU A 325 6.89 16.65 -16.61
N TYR A 326 5.83 17.29 -17.07
CA TYR A 326 4.90 16.68 -18.00
C TYR A 326 5.62 16.40 -19.32
N CYS A 327 5.53 15.16 -19.82
CA CYS A 327 6.18 14.79 -21.07
C CYS A 327 5.30 15.16 -22.27
N GLU A 328 5.78 16.01 -23.18
CA GLU A 328 5.08 16.37 -24.42
C GLU A 328 5.12 15.24 -25.48
N CYS A 329 4.71 14.03 -25.11
CA CYS A 329 4.56 12.89 -25.99
C CYS A 329 3.08 12.60 -26.27
N SER A 330 2.77 11.45 -26.88
CA SER A 330 1.39 11.04 -27.13
C SER A 330 0.65 10.53 -25.88
N GLY A 331 1.34 10.34 -24.76
CA GLY A 331 0.75 9.87 -23.50
C GLY A 331 0.22 11.03 -22.65
N TRP A 332 -1.05 10.96 -22.25
CA TRP A 332 -1.69 12.03 -21.47
C TRP A 332 -1.24 12.07 -19.99
N ASP A 333 -0.62 11.00 -19.50
CA ASP A 333 -0.32 10.77 -18.09
C ASP A 333 1.18 10.51 -17.83
N HIS A 334 2.01 10.84 -18.82
CA HIS A 334 3.46 10.63 -18.80
C HIS A 334 4.16 11.81 -18.16
N TYR A 335 4.97 11.52 -17.14
CA TYR A 335 5.83 12.47 -16.47
C TYR A 335 7.24 11.90 -16.39
N LEU A 336 8.24 12.74 -16.58
CA LEU A 336 9.65 12.38 -16.43
C LEU A 336 10.33 13.41 -15.53
N ARG A 337 11.34 13.01 -14.79
CA ARG A 337 12.13 13.95 -14.00
C ARG A 337 12.88 14.93 -14.93
N LYS A 338 13.00 16.18 -14.51
CA LYS A 338 13.63 17.29 -15.27
C LYS A 338 15.04 17.01 -15.79
N ASP A 339 15.79 16.13 -15.12
CA ASP A 339 17.15 15.73 -15.47
C ASP A 339 17.22 14.35 -16.15
N TYR A 340 16.08 13.83 -16.62
CA TYR A 340 16.03 12.67 -17.51
C TYR A 340 16.59 13.06 -18.88
N ASN A 341 17.68 12.40 -19.29
CA ASN A 341 18.53 12.87 -20.39
C ASN A 341 18.43 12.04 -21.67
N LYS A 342 17.49 11.08 -21.74
CA LYS A 342 17.30 10.26 -22.95
C LYS A 342 16.44 11.00 -23.97
N PRO A 343 16.68 10.80 -25.28
CA PRO A 343 15.99 11.55 -26.33
C PRO A 343 14.57 11.03 -26.63
N TYR A 344 14.00 10.20 -25.76
CA TYR A 344 12.69 9.57 -25.95
C TYR A 344 11.94 9.50 -24.62
N CYS A 345 10.60 9.36 -24.67
CA CYS A 345 9.81 9.15 -23.46
C CYS A 345 9.89 7.68 -23.00
N GLU A 346 10.37 7.45 -21.77
CA GLU A 346 10.48 6.10 -21.20
C GLU A 346 9.14 5.36 -21.19
N TRP A 347 8.06 6.06 -20.85
CA TRP A 347 6.75 5.45 -20.72
C TRP A 347 6.18 5.04 -22.08
N CYS A 348 6.41 5.83 -23.14
CA CYS A 348 6.10 5.43 -24.51
C CYS A 348 6.89 4.17 -24.93
N ARG A 349 8.18 4.09 -24.56
CA ARG A 349 9.01 2.91 -24.85
C ARG A 349 8.46 1.67 -24.15
N VAL A 350 8.17 1.76 -22.86
CA VAL A 350 7.59 0.66 -22.07
C VAL A 350 6.25 0.19 -22.66
N GLU A 351 5.37 1.11 -23.02
CA GLU A 351 4.09 0.81 -23.66
C GLU A 351 4.23 0.07 -24.98
N HIS A 352 5.17 0.51 -25.82
CA HIS A 352 5.52 -0.16 -27.06
C HIS A 352 5.96 -1.61 -26.81
N GLU A 353 6.85 -1.84 -25.83
CA GLU A 353 7.32 -3.19 -25.47
C GLU A 353 6.21 -4.09 -24.89
N TYR A 354 5.24 -3.53 -24.17
CA TYR A 354 4.07 -4.27 -23.69
C TYR A 354 3.03 -4.55 -24.78
N GLY A 355 3.10 -3.88 -25.93
CA GLY A 355 2.03 -3.88 -26.92
C GLY A 355 0.73 -3.26 -26.38
N GLN A 356 0.83 -2.39 -25.36
CA GLN A 356 -0.31 -1.73 -24.73
C GLN A 356 -0.21 -0.24 -24.98
N LYS A 357 -1.18 0.33 -25.70
CA LYS A 357 -1.31 1.79 -25.80
C LYS A 357 -2.08 2.30 -24.58
N ARG A 358 -1.60 3.38 -23.95
CA ARG A 358 -2.42 4.11 -22.98
C ARG A 358 -3.50 4.89 -23.72
N ASN A 359 -4.74 4.41 -23.60
CA ASN A 359 -5.90 5.10 -24.11
C ASN A 359 -6.35 6.15 -23.10
N PHE A 360 -6.78 7.31 -23.59
CA PHE A 360 -7.45 8.31 -22.77
C PHE A 360 -8.96 8.08 -22.81
N TYR A 361 -9.59 7.92 -21.64
CA TYR A 361 -11.04 7.74 -21.52
C TYR A 361 -11.68 8.88 -20.74
N PRO A 362 -12.97 9.19 -21.00
CA PRO A 362 -13.67 10.26 -20.28
C PRO A 362 -13.70 10.05 -18.76
N LYS A 363 -13.66 8.79 -18.31
CA LYS A 363 -13.63 8.41 -16.90
C LYS A 363 -12.32 8.78 -16.19
N ASN A 364 -11.24 9.08 -16.92
CA ASN A 364 -9.99 9.54 -16.32
C ASN A 364 -10.07 11.01 -15.88
N ILE A 365 -10.87 11.84 -16.58
CA ILE A 365 -10.96 13.30 -16.38
C ILE A 365 -11.13 13.73 -14.91
N PRO A 366 -12.00 13.10 -14.09
CA PRO A 366 -12.17 13.49 -12.70
C PRO A 366 -10.90 13.33 -11.84
N TYR A 367 -9.98 12.45 -12.24
CA TYR A 367 -8.77 12.09 -11.50
C TYR A 367 -7.51 12.81 -12.00
N MET A 368 -7.63 13.59 -13.07
CA MET A 368 -6.51 14.33 -13.64
C MET A 368 -6.21 15.59 -12.84
N ASN A 369 -4.96 16.02 -12.75
CA ASN A 369 -4.64 17.35 -12.22
C ASN A 369 -4.91 18.45 -13.28
N ASP A 370 -4.87 19.72 -12.87
CA ASP A 370 -5.21 20.83 -13.76
C ASP A 370 -4.23 20.95 -14.94
N ASN A 371 -2.93 20.69 -14.74
CA ASN A 371 -1.93 20.70 -15.80
C ASN A 371 -2.21 19.63 -16.86
N GLU A 372 -2.60 18.42 -16.44
CA GLU A 372 -2.96 17.33 -17.35
C GLU A 372 -4.23 17.68 -18.15
N LEU A 373 -5.25 18.24 -17.48
CA LEU A 373 -6.48 18.69 -18.14
C LEU A 373 -6.19 19.77 -19.17
N GLU A 374 -5.37 20.76 -18.83
CA GLU A 374 -4.95 21.83 -19.74
C GLU A 374 -4.13 21.31 -20.92
N TYR A 375 -3.25 20.33 -20.70
CA TYR A 375 -2.53 19.68 -21.80
C TYR A 375 -3.48 18.93 -22.73
N CYS A 376 -4.41 18.15 -22.18
CA CYS A 376 -5.40 17.43 -22.97
C CYS A 376 -6.25 18.36 -23.85
N MET A 377 -6.43 19.63 -23.46
CA MET A 377 -7.11 20.62 -24.30
C MET A 377 -6.29 21.05 -25.53
N LYS A 378 -4.96 20.91 -25.49
CA LYS A 378 -4.03 21.30 -26.56
C LYS A 378 -3.81 20.21 -27.61
N ILE A 379 -3.99 18.94 -27.25
CA ILE A 379 -3.84 17.81 -28.19
C ILE A 379 -5.12 17.54 -29.00
N ASP A 380 -5.01 16.66 -29.99
CA ASP A 380 -6.12 16.25 -30.84
C ASP A 380 -7.04 15.25 -30.10
N LEU A 381 -8.12 15.77 -29.52
CA LEU A 381 -9.19 15.01 -28.88
C LEU A 381 -10.53 15.43 -29.47
N SER A 382 -11.48 14.49 -29.48
CA SER A 382 -12.86 14.76 -29.88
C SER A 382 -13.49 15.89 -29.06
N ASP A 383 -14.45 16.61 -29.66
CA ASP A 383 -15.18 17.69 -29.01
C ASP A 383 -15.91 17.24 -27.73
N HIS A 384 -16.33 15.97 -27.69
CA HIS A 384 -16.93 15.37 -26.51
C HIS A 384 -15.97 15.43 -25.31
N TYR A 385 -14.72 14.99 -25.49
CA TYR A 385 -13.70 15.01 -24.44
C TYR A 385 -13.37 16.43 -24.00
N LYS A 386 -13.12 17.34 -24.96
CA LYS A 386 -12.84 18.76 -24.65
C LYS A 386 -13.97 19.43 -23.90
N THR A 387 -15.23 19.05 -24.18
CA THR A 387 -16.40 19.54 -23.43
C THR A 387 -16.40 19.05 -21.99
N LEU A 388 -16.07 17.78 -21.75
CA LEU A 388 -15.98 17.22 -20.40
C LEU A 388 -14.85 17.85 -19.59
N ILE A 389 -13.68 18.05 -20.19
CA ILE A 389 -12.54 18.72 -19.54
C ILE A 389 -12.92 20.14 -19.12
N ARG A 390 -13.53 20.94 -20.01
CA ARG A 390 -14.01 22.29 -19.65
C ARG A 390 -15.02 22.28 -18.50
N LYS A 391 -15.89 21.27 -18.43
CA LYS A 391 -16.85 21.13 -17.32
C LYS A 391 -16.14 20.84 -16.00
N GLU A 392 -15.13 19.96 -16.02
CA GLU A 392 -14.37 19.62 -14.82
C GLU A 392 -13.52 20.80 -14.32
N LEU A 393 -12.80 21.50 -15.22
CA LEU A 393 -12.05 22.71 -14.85
C LEU A 393 -12.96 23.79 -14.23
N LYS A 394 -14.15 24.03 -14.82
CA LYS A 394 -15.14 24.96 -14.25
C LYS A 394 -15.69 24.51 -12.90
N LYS A 395 -15.75 23.21 -12.63
CA LYS A 395 -16.20 22.67 -11.34
C LYS A 395 -15.17 22.90 -10.24
N ARG A 396 -13.88 22.92 -10.57
CA ARG A 396 -12.77 23.14 -9.62
C ARG A 396 -12.56 24.61 -9.24
N GLN A 397 -13.00 25.53 -10.09
CA GLN A 397 -12.96 26.98 -9.83
C GLN A 397 -14.09 27.48 -8.92
N LYS A 398 -15.03 26.62 -8.52
CA LYS A 398 -16.14 26.92 -7.61
C LYS A 398 -15.89 26.24 -6.28
#